data_AF-A0A7S4LLS3-F1
#
_entry.id   AF-A0A7S4LLS3-F1
#
_cell.length_a   1.000
_cell.length_b   1.000
_cell.length_c   1.000
_cell.angle_alpha   90.00
_cell.angle_beta   90.00
_cell.angle_gamma   90.00
#
_symmetry.space_group_name_H-M   'P 1'
#
loop_
_entity.id
_entity.type
_entity.pdbx_description
1 polymer ?
#
loop_
_entity_poly.entity_id
_entity_poly.type
_entity_poly.pdbx_seq_one_letter_code
_entity_poly.pdbx_strand_id
1 'polypeptide(L)'
;PTQAITVTTTVGGTSACTATGITAGADTLTVSWTGATVATDGSLTIKLCYDDSETGSKPWRKYKDAIEKNKQCQQTVVESSALATSVPYSPATYDIAIPRNIAPAKYTVQVLNTDPTNGYTQWGETSCAFSIGTYDRLPSSLVGTMSFLIAFSIVAGTAGYMIDRKKQNA
;
A
#
# COMPACT_ATOMS: atom_id res chain seq x y z
N PRO A 1 7.20 -29.83 6.24
CA PRO A 1 5.95 -29.32 6.85
C PRO A 1 5.95 -27.79 6.88
N THR A 2 5.18 -27.17 5.98
CA THR A 2 4.93 -25.73 6.00
C THR A 2 4.25 -25.38 7.31
N GLN A 3 4.99 -24.72 8.20
CA GLN A 3 4.47 -24.31 9.48
C GLN A 3 3.53 -23.14 9.23
N ALA A 4 2.23 -23.36 9.41
CA ALA A 4 1.24 -22.30 9.29
C ALA A 4 1.33 -21.40 10.52
N ILE A 5 1.89 -20.20 10.35
CA ILE A 5 1.90 -19.19 11.40
C ILE A 5 0.68 -18.29 11.26
N THR A 6 0.19 -17.77 12.38
CA THR A 6 -0.84 -16.74 12.36
C THR A 6 -0.17 -15.39 12.25
N VAL A 7 -0.47 -14.64 11.19
CA VAL A 7 0.04 -13.28 10.95
C VAL A 7 -1.05 -12.28 11.30
N THR A 8 -0.71 -11.32 12.15
CA THR A 8 -1.59 -10.20 12.52
C THR A 8 -0.91 -8.88 12.21
N THR A 9 -1.67 -7.93 11.72
CA THR A 9 -1.17 -6.62 11.29
C THR A 9 -1.90 -5.51 12.03
N THR A 10 -1.14 -4.53 12.50
CA THR A 10 -1.70 -3.34 13.17
C THR A 10 -1.09 -2.05 12.63
N VAL A 11 -1.88 -0.98 12.64
CA VAL A 11 -1.44 0.39 12.33
C VAL A 11 -1.83 1.26 13.53
N GLY A 12 -0.87 1.93 14.15
CA GLY A 12 -1.10 2.74 15.34
C GLY A 12 -1.72 1.98 16.52
N GLY A 13 -1.43 0.68 16.64
CA GLY A 13 -2.00 -0.21 17.69
C GLY A 13 -3.41 -0.73 17.41
N THR A 14 -4.03 -0.36 16.29
CA THR A 14 -5.33 -0.90 15.85
C THR A 14 -5.14 -1.94 14.76
N SER A 15 -6.03 -2.93 14.67
CA SER A 15 -5.95 -3.95 13.60
C SER A 15 -6.04 -3.28 12.22
N ALA A 16 -5.10 -3.63 11.32
CA ALA A 16 -5.09 -3.09 9.96
C ALA A 16 -6.37 -3.48 9.20
N CYS A 17 -6.98 -4.63 9.52
CA CYS A 17 -8.24 -5.08 8.94
C CYS A 17 -9.39 -4.08 9.10
N THR A 18 -9.38 -3.34 10.22
CA THR A 18 -10.42 -2.38 10.59
C THR A 18 -9.96 -0.93 10.48
N ALA A 19 -8.67 -0.71 10.27
CA ALA A 19 -8.11 0.62 10.18
C ALA A 19 -8.56 1.29 8.88
N THR A 20 -9.01 2.54 9.00
CA THR A 20 -9.40 3.39 7.88
C THR A 20 -8.39 4.51 7.72
N GLY A 21 -8.07 4.87 6.47
CA GLY A 21 -7.20 6.02 6.18
C GLY A 21 -5.71 5.75 6.35
N ILE A 22 -5.29 4.48 6.24
CA ILE A 22 -3.86 4.13 6.23
C ILE A 22 -3.20 4.86 5.06
N THR A 23 -2.20 5.67 5.36
CA THR A 23 -1.54 6.56 4.42
C THR A 23 -0.09 6.12 4.21
N ALA A 24 0.23 5.80 2.96
CA ALA A 24 1.60 5.50 2.54
C ALA A 24 2.58 6.61 2.95
N GLY A 25 3.80 6.28 3.36
CA GLY A 25 4.83 7.26 3.72
C GLY A 25 4.58 8.06 5.01
N ALA A 26 3.43 7.88 5.67
CA ALA A 26 3.11 8.49 6.96
C ALA A 26 2.92 7.43 8.05
N ASP A 27 2.20 6.35 7.73
CA ASP A 27 1.90 5.29 8.68
C ASP A 27 2.94 4.18 8.71
N THR A 28 3.05 3.57 9.89
CA THR A 28 3.89 2.40 10.14
C THR A 28 3.00 1.18 10.37
N LEU A 29 3.33 0.10 9.66
CA LEU A 29 2.68 -1.19 9.76
C LEU A 29 3.47 -2.07 10.73
N THR A 30 2.85 -2.49 11.82
CA THR A 30 3.40 -3.49 12.74
C THR A 30 2.90 -4.85 12.32
N VAL A 31 3.81 -5.73 11.91
CA VAL A 31 3.51 -7.12 11.54
C VAL A 31 3.92 -8.01 12.69
N SER A 32 2.99 -8.79 13.22
CA SER A 32 3.23 -9.76 14.30
C SER A 32 2.91 -11.17 13.83
N TRP A 33 3.62 -12.16 14.35
CA TRP A 33 3.38 -13.56 14.04
C TRP A 33 3.39 -14.44 15.29
N THR A 34 2.59 -15.49 15.28
CA THR A 34 2.55 -16.48 16.36
C THR A 34 2.50 -17.90 15.80
N GLY A 35 2.94 -18.88 16.60
CA GLY A 35 3.02 -20.28 16.18
C GLY A 35 4.31 -20.67 15.44
N ALA A 36 5.25 -19.73 15.30
CA ALA A 36 6.59 -20.02 14.81
C ALA A 36 7.39 -20.80 15.87
N THR A 37 7.49 -22.12 15.72
CA THR A 37 8.24 -23.00 16.63
C THR A 37 9.67 -23.25 16.16
N VAL A 38 10.00 -22.99 14.88
CA VAL A 38 11.36 -23.22 14.36
C VAL A 38 11.70 -22.25 13.24
N ALA A 39 12.72 -21.43 13.44
CA ALA A 39 13.68 -21.16 12.39
C ALA A 39 15.05 -20.94 13.01
N THR A 40 15.77 -22.05 13.17
CA THR A 40 17.16 -22.02 13.61
C THR A 40 18.09 -21.45 12.54
N ASP A 41 17.70 -21.41 11.26
CA ASP A 41 18.65 -21.17 10.16
C ASP A 41 18.13 -20.28 8.99
N GLY A 42 17.18 -19.37 9.24
CA GLY A 42 16.61 -18.52 8.18
C GLY A 42 16.52 -17.04 8.52
N SER A 43 15.93 -16.26 7.62
CA SER A 43 15.47 -14.90 7.93
C SER A 43 14.08 -14.66 7.35
N LEU A 44 13.27 -13.83 8.00
CA LEU A 44 11.93 -13.55 7.53
C LEU A 44 11.95 -12.51 6.41
N THR A 45 11.10 -12.72 5.41
CA THR A 45 10.80 -11.72 4.38
C THR A 45 9.32 -11.42 4.44
N ILE A 46 9.00 -10.15 4.60
CA ILE A 46 7.63 -9.65 4.66
C ILE A 46 7.31 -8.99 3.33
N LYS A 47 6.22 -9.42 2.71
CA LYS A 47 5.72 -8.90 1.44
C LYS A 47 4.31 -8.35 1.61
N LEU A 48 3.98 -7.40 0.76
CA LEU A 48 2.61 -6.92 0.61
C LEU A 48 2.04 -7.44 -0.70
N CYS A 49 0.88 -8.07 -0.62
CA CYS A 49 0.21 -8.69 -1.75
C CYS A 49 -1.09 -7.97 -2.04
N TYR A 50 -1.39 -7.71 -3.31
CA TYR A 50 -2.68 -7.17 -3.72
C TYR A 50 -3.78 -8.16 -3.32
N ASP A 51 -4.89 -7.65 -2.79
CA ASP A 51 -6.08 -8.46 -2.57
C ASP A 51 -6.60 -9.04 -3.90
N ASP A 52 -7.30 -10.17 -3.86
CA ASP A 52 -7.81 -10.82 -5.07
C ASP A 52 -8.75 -9.91 -5.87
N SER A 53 -9.49 -9.02 -5.20
CA SER A 53 -10.32 -7.99 -5.86
C SER A 53 -9.52 -7.02 -6.73
N GLU A 54 -8.21 -6.90 -6.50
CA GLU A 54 -7.30 -6.03 -7.25
C GLU A 54 -6.53 -6.74 -8.38
N THR A 55 -6.77 -8.06 -8.59
CA THR A 55 -6.02 -8.88 -9.56
C THR A 55 -6.76 -9.17 -10.88
N GLY A 56 -8.10 -9.13 -10.88
CA GLY A 56 -8.93 -9.72 -11.94
C GLY A 56 -8.72 -9.20 -13.37
N SER A 57 -8.33 -7.93 -13.57
CA SER A 57 -8.11 -7.31 -14.88
C SER A 57 -6.70 -6.76 -15.09
N LYS A 58 -5.76 -7.05 -14.18
CA LYS A 58 -4.43 -6.42 -14.13
C LYS A 58 -3.34 -7.49 -14.27
N PRO A 59 -2.90 -7.82 -15.51
CA PRO A 59 -1.88 -8.86 -15.74
C PRO A 59 -0.55 -8.65 -14.99
N TRP A 60 -0.25 -7.41 -14.62
CA TRP A 60 0.91 -7.04 -13.82
C TRP A 60 0.75 -7.32 -12.30
N ARG A 61 -0.41 -7.79 -11.84
CA ARG A 61 -0.71 -8.18 -10.44
C ARG A 61 -1.13 -9.65 -10.30
N LYS A 62 -0.86 -10.48 -11.31
CA LYS A 62 -1.34 -11.86 -11.38
C LYS A 62 -0.65 -12.76 -10.34
N TYR A 63 -1.46 -13.56 -9.64
CA TYR A 63 -0.99 -14.64 -8.78
C TYR A 63 -0.20 -15.69 -9.55
N LYS A 64 0.87 -16.20 -8.93
CA LYS A 64 1.57 -17.41 -9.38
C LYS A 64 2.03 -18.22 -8.17
N ASP A 65 1.89 -19.54 -8.26
CA ASP A 65 2.32 -20.49 -7.22
C ASP A 65 3.83 -20.39 -6.92
N ALA A 66 4.64 -20.13 -7.94
CA ALA A 66 6.05 -19.85 -7.76
C ALA A 66 6.22 -18.48 -7.09
N ILE A 67 6.57 -18.47 -5.79
CA ILE A 67 6.68 -17.28 -4.93
C ILE A 67 7.56 -16.18 -5.54
N GLU A 68 8.65 -16.54 -6.21
CA GLU A 68 9.55 -15.58 -6.88
C GLU A 68 8.93 -14.92 -8.12
N LYS A 69 7.96 -15.60 -8.74
CA LYS A 69 7.26 -15.12 -9.93
C LYS A 69 5.88 -14.56 -9.59
N ASN A 70 5.50 -14.54 -8.30
CA ASN A 70 4.22 -14.04 -7.86
C ASN A 70 4.17 -12.51 -7.95
N LYS A 71 3.47 -12.01 -8.98
CA LYS A 71 3.34 -10.57 -9.22
C LYS A 71 2.27 -9.93 -8.33
N GLN A 72 1.44 -10.73 -7.67
CA GLN A 72 0.49 -10.23 -6.68
C GLN A 72 1.21 -9.57 -5.50
N CYS A 73 2.40 -10.05 -5.14
CA CYS A 73 3.20 -9.54 -4.03
C CYS A 73 4.30 -8.53 -4.44
N GLN A 74 4.24 -8.01 -5.67
CA GLN A 74 5.16 -6.99 -6.16
C GLN A 74 4.54 -5.60 -5.98
N GLN A 75 5.12 -4.79 -5.10
CA GLN A 75 4.56 -3.48 -4.75
C GLN A 75 4.71 -2.46 -5.89
N THR A 76 5.84 -2.42 -6.58
CA THR A 76 6.05 -1.63 -7.81
C THR A 76 7.10 -2.28 -8.73
N VAL A 77 7.28 -1.74 -9.94
CA VAL A 77 8.30 -2.20 -10.92
C VAL A 77 9.71 -1.71 -10.57
N VAL A 78 9.81 -0.68 -9.71
CA VAL A 78 11.06 0.07 -9.42
C VAL A 78 11.48 -0.05 -7.95
N GLU A 79 10.56 -0.36 -7.04
CA GLU A 79 10.84 -0.61 -5.63
C GLU A 79 10.75 -2.10 -5.27
N SER A 80 11.46 -2.45 -4.19
CA SER A 80 11.67 -3.81 -3.69
C SER A 80 10.42 -4.69 -3.73
N SER A 81 10.60 -5.94 -4.19
CA SER A 81 9.55 -6.99 -4.15
C SER A 81 9.17 -7.45 -2.72
N ALA A 82 9.83 -6.88 -1.70
CA ALA A 82 9.57 -7.12 -0.30
C ALA A 82 9.58 -5.81 0.49
N LEU A 83 8.66 -5.70 1.45
CA LEU A 83 8.56 -4.62 2.43
C LEU A 83 9.75 -4.62 3.38
N ALA A 84 10.15 -5.83 3.80
CA ALA A 84 11.32 -6.04 4.64
C ALA A 84 11.93 -7.40 4.33
N THR A 85 13.27 -7.46 4.32
CA THR A 85 14.06 -8.68 4.17
C THR A 85 14.95 -8.82 5.40
N SER A 86 15.43 -10.04 5.66
CA SER A 86 16.33 -10.31 6.78
C SER A 86 15.72 -9.98 8.15
N VAL A 87 14.40 -10.08 8.27
CA VAL A 87 13.67 -9.78 9.51
C VAL A 87 13.97 -10.89 10.54
N PRO A 88 14.37 -10.55 11.78
CA PRO A 88 14.64 -11.55 12.80
C PRO A 88 13.34 -12.23 13.24
N TYR A 89 13.42 -13.50 13.63
CA TYR A 89 12.28 -14.25 14.16
C TYR A 89 11.80 -13.77 15.53
N SER A 90 12.72 -13.19 16.29
CA SER A 90 12.50 -12.67 17.63
C SER A 90 12.99 -11.23 17.72
N PRO A 91 12.19 -10.28 18.22
CA PRO A 91 10.81 -10.47 18.71
C PRO A 91 9.85 -10.84 17.57
N ALA A 92 8.72 -11.47 17.91
CA ALA A 92 7.72 -11.95 16.93
C ALA A 92 6.84 -10.81 16.34
N THR A 93 7.43 -9.62 16.26
CA THR A 93 6.81 -8.35 15.90
C THR A 93 7.85 -7.51 15.16
N TYR A 94 7.47 -6.89 14.05
CA TYR A 94 8.37 -6.02 13.29
C TYR A 94 7.61 -4.83 12.70
N ASP A 95 8.16 -3.64 12.93
CA ASP A 95 7.61 -2.38 12.43
C ASP A 95 8.20 -2.04 11.06
N ILE A 96 7.32 -1.75 10.11
CA ILE A 96 7.67 -1.44 8.73
C ILE A 96 7.02 -0.14 8.32
N ALA A 97 7.83 0.85 7.93
CA ALA A 97 7.30 2.06 7.31
C ALA A 97 6.68 1.72 5.95
N ILE A 98 5.43 2.14 5.72
CA ILE A 98 4.78 1.91 4.44
C ILE A 98 5.45 2.82 3.39
N PRO A 99 6.03 2.29 2.30
CA PRO A 99 6.70 3.11 1.31
C PRO A 99 5.75 4.14 0.67
N ARG A 100 6.22 5.38 0.52
CA ARG A 100 5.42 6.48 -0.04
C ARG A 100 4.95 6.23 -1.49
N ASN A 101 5.74 5.49 -2.27
CA ASN A 101 5.48 5.24 -3.69
C ASN A 101 4.60 4.01 -3.95
N ILE A 102 3.96 3.48 -2.91
CA ILE A 102 3.06 2.34 -3.06
C ILE A 102 1.77 2.75 -3.77
N ALA A 103 1.25 1.87 -4.63
CA ALA A 103 0.01 2.13 -5.33
C ALA A 103 -1.17 2.15 -4.33
N PRO A 104 -2.18 3.02 -4.53
CA PRO A 104 -3.39 2.97 -3.72
C PRO A 104 -4.19 1.73 -4.12
N ALA A 105 -4.36 0.79 -3.19
CA ALA A 105 -5.08 -0.47 -3.41
C ALA A 105 -5.42 -1.16 -2.08
N LYS A 106 -6.17 -2.26 -2.18
CA LYS A 106 -6.33 -3.22 -1.08
C LYS A 106 -5.19 -4.23 -1.07
N TYR A 107 -4.69 -4.52 0.12
CA TYR A 107 -3.52 -5.34 0.34
C TYR A 107 -3.69 -6.33 1.49
N THR A 108 -3.02 -7.47 1.39
CA THR A 108 -2.75 -8.44 2.44
C THR A 108 -1.24 -8.49 2.73
N VAL A 109 -0.84 -8.95 3.91
CA VAL A 109 0.58 -9.12 4.27
C VAL A 109 0.91 -10.60 4.29
N GLN A 110 1.95 -10.97 3.55
CA GLN A 110 2.49 -12.32 3.49
C GLN A 110 3.84 -12.36 4.18
N VAL A 111 4.02 -13.33 5.07
CA VAL A 111 5.28 -13.60 5.77
C VAL A 111 5.88 -14.89 5.20
N LEU A 112 7.13 -14.78 4.75
CA LEU A 112 7.90 -15.85 4.15
C LEU A 112 9.14 -16.12 5.02
N ASN A 113 9.55 -17.38 5.12
CA ASN A 113 10.89 -17.72 5.57
C ASN A 113 11.80 -17.84 4.34
N THR A 114 12.92 -17.13 4.39
CA THR A 114 14.01 -17.24 3.45
C THR A 114 15.09 -18.12 4.06
N ASP A 115 15.26 -19.31 3.49
CA ASP A 115 16.34 -20.24 3.79
C ASP A 115 17.41 -20.13 2.68
N PRO A 116 18.69 -19.90 3.01
CA PRO A 116 19.77 -19.81 2.02
C PRO A 116 19.92 -21.07 1.14
N THR A 117 19.41 -22.22 1.58
CA THR A 117 19.51 -23.50 0.86
C THR A 117 18.26 -23.82 0.03
N ASN A 118 17.08 -23.44 0.53
CA ASN A 118 15.78 -23.88 0.00
C ASN A 118 14.92 -22.75 -0.60
N GLY A 119 15.43 -21.50 -0.60
CA GLY A 119 14.72 -20.35 -1.14
C GLY A 119 13.58 -19.87 -0.23
N TYR A 120 12.47 -19.42 -0.84
CA TYR A 120 11.31 -18.90 -0.11
C TYR A 120 10.31 -19.99 0.24
N THR A 121 9.92 -20.06 1.51
CA THR A 121 8.78 -20.89 1.97
C THR A 121 7.71 -19.99 2.58
N GLN A 122 6.47 -20.13 2.12
CA GLN A 122 5.35 -19.39 2.69
C GLN A 122 5.01 -19.94 4.08
N TRP A 123 4.98 -19.05 5.05
CA TRP A 123 4.69 -19.38 6.45
C TRP A 123 3.30 -18.94 6.86
N GLY A 124 2.88 -17.75 6.45
CA GLY A 124 1.55 -17.26 6.77
C GLY A 124 1.17 -16.01 5.98
N GLU A 125 -0.12 -15.73 5.98
CA GLU A 125 -0.69 -14.53 5.39
C GLU A 125 -1.73 -13.96 6.35
N THR A 126 -1.93 -12.65 6.29
CA THR A 126 -3.01 -12.00 7.03
C THR A 126 -4.35 -12.46 6.47
N SER A 127 -5.29 -12.81 7.34
CA SER A 127 -6.62 -13.29 6.95
C SER A 127 -7.57 -12.21 6.40
N CYS A 128 -7.12 -10.95 6.33
CA CYS A 128 -7.93 -9.80 5.96
C CYS A 128 -7.14 -8.88 5.03
N ALA A 129 -7.87 -8.16 4.17
CA ALA A 129 -7.32 -7.10 3.35
C ALA A 129 -7.58 -5.73 3.97
N PHE A 130 -6.62 -4.82 3.80
CA PHE A 130 -6.72 -3.42 4.24
C PHE A 130 -6.37 -2.46 3.12
N SER A 131 -6.95 -1.26 3.14
CA SER A 131 -6.77 -0.26 2.09
C SER A 131 -5.65 0.71 2.45
N ILE A 132 -4.68 0.87 1.55
CA ILE A 132 -3.63 1.88 1.67
C ILE A 132 -3.92 3.01 0.68
N GLY A 133 -3.99 4.24 1.17
CA GLY A 133 -4.06 5.46 0.38
C GLY A 133 -2.69 6.01 0.03
N THR A 134 -2.61 6.80 -1.04
CA THR A 134 -1.39 7.53 -1.41
C THR A 134 -1.15 8.71 -0.49
N TYR A 135 0.12 9.01 -0.22
CA TYR A 135 0.50 10.31 0.35
C TYR A 135 0.27 11.41 -0.69
N ASP A 136 -0.83 12.14 -0.58
CA ASP A 136 -1.03 13.32 -1.41
C ASP A 136 -0.18 14.47 -0.88
N ARG A 137 0.74 14.97 -1.70
CA ARG A 137 1.59 16.12 -1.35
C ARG A 137 0.93 17.44 -1.68
N LEU A 138 -0.25 17.45 -2.31
CA LEU A 138 -0.96 18.69 -2.57
C LEU A 138 -1.66 19.13 -1.28
N PRO A 139 -1.19 20.21 -0.62
CA PRO A 139 -1.90 20.72 0.53
C PRO A 139 -3.28 21.20 0.08
N SER A 140 -4.32 20.90 0.88
CA SER A 140 -5.71 21.22 0.53
C SER A 140 -5.92 22.71 0.25
N SER A 141 -5.07 23.58 0.83
CA SER A 141 -5.05 25.02 0.55
C SER A 141 -4.72 25.34 -0.91
N LEU A 142 -3.78 24.62 -1.52
CA LEU A 142 -3.37 24.81 -2.91
C LEU A 142 -4.48 24.36 -3.87
N VAL A 143 -5.14 23.23 -3.58
CA VAL A 143 -6.29 22.77 -4.38
C VAL A 143 -7.46 23.76 -4.27
N GLY A 144 -7.68 24.32 -3.08
CA GLY A 144 -8.69 25.34 -2.83
C GLY A 144 -8.46 26.63 -3.62
N THR A 145 -7.23 27.16 -3.61
CA THR A 145 -6.91 28.40 -4.34
C THR A 145 -6.98 28.22 -5.85
N MET A 146 -6.52 27.08 -6.38
CA MET A 146 -6.66 26.75 -7.81
C MET A 146 -8.14 26.71 -8.22
N SER A 147 -8.99 26.05 -7.43
CA SER A 147 -10.42 25.94 -7.69
C SER A 147 -11.11 27.32 -7.67
N PHE A 148 -10.76 28.16 -6.71
CA PHE A 148 -11.29 29.53 -6.59
C PHE A 148 -10.91 30.41 -7.79
N LEU A 149 -9.64 30.41 -8.20
CA LEU A 149 -9.17 31.25 -9.31
C LEU A 149 -9.79 30.84 -10.65
N ILE A 150 -9.99 29.53 -10.87
CA ILE A 150 -10.69 29.03 -12.06
C ILE A 150 -12.13 29.55 -12.08
N ALA A 151 -12.88 29.39 -10.98
CA ALA A 151 -14.25 29.87 -10.91
C ALA A 151 -14.35 31.39 -11.07
N PHE A 152 -13.46 32.14 -10.41
CA PHE A 152 -13.41 33.59 -10.51
C PHE A 152 -13.12 34.06 -11.93
N SER A 153 -12.18 33.41 -12.65
CA SER A 153 -11.85 33.78 -14.02
C SER A 153 -13.03 33.65 -14.98
N ILE A 154 -13.85 32.61 -14.81
CA ILE A 154 -15.06 32.37 -15.63
C ILE A 154 -16.10 33.47 -15.36
N VAL A 155 -16.33 33.80 -14.09
CA VAL A 155 -17.30 34.84 -13.70
C VAL A 155 -16.85 36.22 -14.18
N ALA A 156 -15.59 36.59 -13.94
CA ALA A 156 -15.05 37.87 -14.38
C ALA A 156 -15.02 37.99 -15.91
N GLY A 157 -14.63 36.94 -16.62
CA GLY A 157 -14.60 36.91 -18.09
C GLY A 157 -16.00 37.01 -18.71
N THR A 158 -16.98 36.29 -18.17
CA THR A 158 -18.38 36.37 -18.64
C THR A 158 -19.00 37.73 -18.36
N ALA A 159 -18.77 38.31 -17.17
CA ALA A 159 -19.24 39.65 -16.83
C ALA A 159 -18.61 40.72 -17.75
N GLY A 160 -17.30 40.65 -17.97
CA GLY A 160 -16.59 41.54 -18.89
C GLY A 160 -17.15 41.46 -20.31
N TYR A 161 -17.35 40.24 -20.83
CA TYR A 161 -17.94 40.03 -22.15
C TYR A 161 -19.36 40.60 -22.28
N MET A 162 -20.21 40.43 -21.26
CA MET A 162 -21.56 40.99 -21.28
C MET A 162 -21.55 42.53 -21.28
N ILE A 163 -20.64 43.16 -20.54
CA ILE A 163 -20.49 44.62 -20.50
C ILE A 163 -20.01 45.14 -21.86
N ASP A 164 -18.98 44.51 -22.45
CA ASP A 164 -18.47 44.90 -23.77
C ASP A 164 -19.53 44.71 -24.86
N ARG A 165 -20.24 43.59 -24.85
CA ARG A 165 -21.33 43.33 -25.80
C ARG A 165 -22.46 44.37 -25.67
N LYS A 166 -22.77 44.83 -24.44
CA LYS A 166 -23.77 45.88 -24.23
C LYS A 166 -23.30 47.23 -24.76
N LYS A 167 -22.00 47.56 -24.62
CA LYS A 167 -21.43 48.80 -25.16
C LYS A 167 -21.29 48.82 -26.68
N GLN A 168 -21.02 47.67 -27.31
CA GLN A 168 -20.91 47.57 -28.77
C GLN A 168 -22.26 47.63 -29.49
N ASN A 169 -23.35 47.27 -28.80
CA ASN A 169 -24.71 47.25 -29.35
C ASN A 169 -25.56 48.48 -28.94
N ALA A 170 -24.96 49.48 -28.28
CA ALA A 170 -25.58 50.75 -27.88
C ALA A 170 -25.00 51.89 -28.72
#